data_AF-A0A444YMZ1-F1
#
_entry.id   AF-A0A444YMZ1-F1
#
_cell.length_a   1.000
_cell.length_b   1.000
_cell.length_c   1.000
_cell.angle_alpha   90.00
_cell.angle_beta   90.00
_cell.angle_gamma   90.00
#
_symmetry.space_group_name_H-M   'P 1'
#
loop_
_entity.id
_entity.type
_entity.pdbx_description
1 polymer ?
#
loop_
_entity_poly.entity_id
_entity_poly.type
_entity_poly.pdbx_seq_one_letter_code
_entity_poly.pdbx_strand_id
1 'polypeptide(L)'
;MKLPYFITIAGFVCALFAIGIPTLSALGVWLGFSTLLSLAYIVIAFVMSLKDGLNAPPSDFSILDDGAGKIFSIIGTSANLVFAYNTDMLPKIQKTIKQPVVKNMMKALYFQFTVGVLPLYLVTFIDYWAYGNSTSAYLLNNVNGPVWVKAVANITAFLQSVIALHIFASPMYEYMDTKYGITGSALKIKNLSFRFLLRGGYLTFNTFVSALLSFLGDFMSLTGAISTFPLTFVLANHMYLTAKKDKQSSMQQL
;
A
#
# COMPACT_ATOMS: atom_id res chain seq x y z
N MET A 1 -24.09 3.04 12.43
CA MET A 1 -23.01 2.24 13.05
C MET A 1 -21.80 3.13 13.28
N LYS A 2 -21.08 3.00 14.41
CA LYS A 2 -19.88 3.80 14.69
C LYS A 2 -18.65 3.21 13.97
N LEU A 3 -17.66 4.03 13.65
CA LEU A 3 -16.41 3.67 12.96
C LEU A 3 -15.71 2.39 13.52
N PRO A 4 -15.64 2.17 14.86
CA PRO A 4 -15.00 0.97 15.41
C PRO A 4 -15.66 -0.34 14.98
N TYR A 5 -16.98 -0.36 14.79
CA TYR A 5 -17.69 -1.56 14.35
C TYR A 5 -17.31 -1.95 12.92
N PHE A 6 -17.17 -0.97 12.03
CA PHE A 6 -16.70 -1.20 10.67
C PHE A 6 -15.26 -1.72 10.65
N ILE A 7 -14.40 -1.23 11.54
CA ILE A 7 -13.02 -1.70 11.69
C ILE A 7 -12.99 -3.15 12.18
N THR A 8 -13.84 -3.53 13.13
CA THR A 8 -13.94 -4.93 13.60
C THR A 8 -14.45 -5.87 12.50
N ILE A 9 -15.47 -5.45 11.73
CA ILE A 9 -15.98 -6.23 10.60
C ILE A 9 -14.90 -6.39 9.53
N ALA A 10 -14.17 -5.31 9.21
CA ALA A 10 -13.04 -5.33 8.29
C ALA A 10 -11.96 -6.32 8.74
N GLY A 11 -11.56 -6.25 10.02
CA GLY A 11 -10.59 -7.17 10.61
C GLY A 11 -11.04 -8.63 10.53
N PHE A 12 -12.32 -8.90 10.76
CA PHE A 12 -12.89 -10.25 10.63
C PHE A 12 -12.88 -10.76 9.19
N VAL A 13 -13.25 -9.93 8.21
CA VAL A 13 -13.18 -10.29 6.78
C VAL A 13 -11.74 -10.56 6.35
N CYS A 14 -10.79 -9.71 6.78
CA CYS A 14 -9.37 -9.92 6.54
C CYS A 14 -8.86 -11.24 7.14
N ALA A 15 -9.30 -11.59 8.35
CA ALA A 15 -8.99 -12.87 9.00
C ALA A 15 -9.52 -14.06 8.20
N LEU A 16 -10.80 -14.02 7.80
CA LEU A 16 -11.40 -15.07 6.98
C LEU A 16 -10.65 -15.27 5.66
N PHE A 17 -10.33 -14.17 4.99
CA PHE A 17 -9.57 -14.21 3.73
C PHE A 17 -8.16 -14.79 3.93
N ALA A 18 -7.46 -14.38 5.00
CA ALA A 18 -6.12 -14.84 5.31
C ALA A 18 -6.02 -16.32 5.72
N ILE A 19 -7.12 -16.88 6.23
CA ILE A 19 -7.24 -18.29 6.57
C ILE A 19 -7.68 -19.11 5.35
N GLY A 20 -8.60 -18.57 4.55
CA GLY A 20 -9.20 -19.26 3.40
C GLY A 20 -8.28 -19.47 2.20
N ILE A 21 -7.20 -18.70 2.06
CA ILE A 21 -6.28 -18.79 0.93
C ILE A 21 -4.89 -19.27 1.41
N PRO A 22 -4.62 -20.59 1.34
CA PRO A 22 -3.37 -21.16 1.84
C PRO A 22 -2.21 -21.15 0.83
N THR A 23 -2.43 -20.89 -0.46
CA THR A 23 -1.44 -21.18 -1.52
C THR A 23 -1.03 -19.98 -2.38
N LEU A 24 0.29 -19.87 -2.63
CA LEU A 24 0.91 -18.80 -3.42
C LEU A 24 0.48 -18.76 -4.90
N SER A 25 0.01 -19.87 -5.48
CA SER A 25 -0.45 -19.87 -6.88
C SER A 25 -1.79 -19.14 -7.06
N ALA A 26 -2.64 -19.12 -6.03
CA ALA A 26 -3.89 -18.37 -6.05
C ALA A 26 -3.64 -16.85 -5.99
N LEU A 27 -2.51 -16.40 -5.44
CA LEU A 27 -2.20 -14.97 -5.33
C LEU A 27 -2.11 -14.27 -6.69
N GLY A 28 -1.67 -14.96 -7.75
CA GLY A 28 -1.62 -14.37 -9.10
C GLY A 28 -3.00 -13.98 -9.63
N VAL A 29 -4.01 -14.81 -9.39
CA VAL A 29 -5.40 -14.54 -9.78
C VAL A 29 -5.98 -13.43 -8.92
N TRP A 30 -5.73 -13.46 -7.61
CA TRP A 30 -6.16 -12.41 -6.68
C TRP A 30 -5.53 -11.05 -6.96
N LEU A 31 -4.28 -11.02 -7.46
CA LEU A 31 -3.64 -9.80 -7.96
C LEU A 31 -4.42 -9.19 -9.13
N GLY A 32 -4.86 -10.02 -10.09
CA GLY A 32 -5.70 -9.56 -11.20
C GLY A 32 -7.02 -8.94 -10.71
N PHE A 33 -7.72 -9.60 -9.79
CA PHE A 33 -8.92 -9.05 -9.16
C PHE A 33 -8.64 -7.74 -8.40
N SER A 34 -7.54 -7.69 -7.64
CA SER A 34 -7.11 -6.48 -6.93
C SER A 34 -6.87 -5.32 -7.90
N THR A 35 -6.24 -5.57 -9.05
CA THR A 35 -6.02 -4.55 -10.09
C THR A 35 -7.34 -4.04 -10.66
N LEU A 36 -8.30 -4.92 -10.95
CA LEU A 36 -9.63 -4.51 -11.44
C LEU A 36 -10.40 -3.67 -10.42
N LEU A 37 -10.39 -4.08 -9.15
CA LEU A 37 -11.04 -3.35 -8.06
C LEU A 37 -10.39 -1.97 -7.84
N SER A 38 -9.05 -1.90 -7.92
CA SER A 38 -8.31 -0.64 -7.85
C SER A 38 -8.62 0.28 -9.03
N LEU A 39 -8.65 -0.25 -10.25
CA LEU A 39 -8.98 0.52 -11.45
C LEU A 39 -10.41 1.03 -11.40
N ALA A 40 -11.38 0.23 -10.93
CA ALA A 40 -12.75 0.67 -10.73
C ALA A 40 -12.82 1.84 -9.74
N TYR A 41 -12.12 1.77 -8.61
CA TYR A 41 -12.03 2.87 -7.65
C TYR A 41 -11.43 4.14 -8.30
N ILE A 42 -10.31 4.00 -9.02
CA ILE A 42 -9.62 5.11 -9.70
C ILE A 42 -10.53 5.78 -10.72
N VAL A 43 -11.24 5.02 -11.55
CA VAL A 43 -12.17 5.56 -12.56
C VAL A 43 -13.34 6.27 -11.89
N ILE A 44 -13.93 5.69 -10.84
CA ILE A 44 -15.04 6.32 -10.12
C ILE A 44 -14.58 7.62 -9.46
N ALA A 45 -13.45 7.59 -8.75
CA ALA A 45 -12.84 8.76 -8.12
C ALA A 45 -12.57 9.87 -9.16
N PHE A 46 -11.89 9.52 -10.25
CA PHE A 46 -11.57 10.44 -11.34
C PHE A 46 -12.81 11.12 -11.92
N VAL A 47 -13.83 10.34 -12.28
CA VAL A 47 -15.06 10.87 -12.90
C VAL A 47 -15.80 11.79 -11.95
N MET A 48 -15.86 11.45 -10.66
CA MET A 48 -16.55 12.28 -9.69
C MET A 48 -15.78 13.57 -9.39
N SER A 49 -14.46 13.50 -9.15
CA SER A 49 -13.63 14.70 -8.93
C SER A 49 -13.65 15.61 -10.16
N LEU A 50 -13.62 15.05 -11.38
CA LEU A 50 -13.75 15.82 -12.62
C LEU A 50 -15.12 16.52 -12.71
N LYS A 51 -16.20 15.79 -12.41
CA LYS A 51 -17.55 16.37 -12.43
C LYS A 51 -17.68 17.52 -11.43
N ASP A 52 -17.15 17.34 -10.22
CA ASP A 52 -17.19 18.38 -9.20
C ASP A 52 -16.37 19.59 -9.60
N GLY A 53 -15.13 19.40 -10.07
CA GLY A 53 -14.27 20.48 -10.52
C GLY A 53 -14.84 21.27 -11.72
N LEU A 54 -15.62 20.63 -12.59
CA LEU A 54 -16.31 21.31 -13.70
C LEU A 54 -17.53 22.14 -13.26
N ASN A 55 -18.15 21.79 -12.12
CA ASN A 55 -19.37 22.45 -11.63
C ASN A 55 -19.11 23.42 -10.46
N ALA A 56 -17.92 23.36 -9.86
CA ALA A 56 -17.53 24.18 -8.71
C ALA A 56 -16.92 25.53 -9.14
N PRO A 57 -17.03 26.57 -8.30
CA PRO A 57 -16.25 27.80 -8.47
C PRO A 57 -14.74 27.51 -8.34
N PRO A 58 -13.87 28.43 -8.81
CA PRO A 58 -12.42 28.23 -8.74
C PRO A 58 -11.93 27.87 -7.34
N SER A 59 -11.23 26.74 -7.23
CA SER A 59 -10.66 26.25 -5.98
C SER A 59 -9.61 27.22 -5.42
N ASP A 60 -9.57 27.36 -4.09
CA ASP A 60 -8.50 28.09 -3.44
C ASP A 60 -7.22 27.25 -3.39
N PHE A 61 -6.10 27.87 -3.75
CA PHE A 61 -4.76 27.29 -3.73
C PHE A 61 -3.81 28.04 -2.79
N SER A 62 -4.36 28.87 -1.90
CA SER A 62 -3.58 29.56 -0.88
C SER A 62 -2.85 28.55 0.03
N ILE A 63 -1.60 28.86 0.38
CA ILE A 63 -0.80 28.00 1.26
C ILE A 63 -1.33 28.20 2.68
N LEU A 64 -1.90 27.13 3.28
CA LEU A 64 -2.56 27.16 4.59
C LEU A 64 -1.61 27.45 5.76
N ASP A 65 -0.34 27.06 5.64
CA ASP A 65 0.65 27.17 6.73
C ASP A 65 1.70 28.26 6.50
N ASP A 66 1.97 29.05 7.55
CA ASP A 66 3.09 30.00 7.60
C ASP A 66 4.23 29.50 8.52
N GLY A 67 5.47 29.90 8.22
CA GLY A 67 6.66 29.62 9.02
C GLY A 67 7.01 28.14 9.19
N ALA A 68 7.03 27.67 10.45
CA ALA A 68 7.45 26.31 10.80
C ALA A 68 6.44 25.23 10.38
N GLY A 69 5.14 25.54 10.38
CA GLY A 69 4.08 24.61 9.96
C GLY A 69 4.30 24.13 8.53
N LYS A 70 4.66 25.07 7.64
CA LYS A 70 4.96 24.78 6.24
C LYS A 70 6.11 23.78 6.08
N ILE A 71 7.16 23.89 6.90
CA ILE A 71 8.30 22.98 6.86
C ILE A 71 7.86 21.56 7.26
N PHE A 72 7.12 21.44 8.37
CA PHE A 72 6.60 20.14 8.80
C PHE A 72 5.63 19.52 7.80
N SER A 73 4.77 20.32 7.17
CA SER A 73 3.85 19.89 6.12
C SER A 73 4.60 19.40 4.86
N ILE A 74 5.69 20.06 4.45
CA ILE A 74 6.55 19.60 3.35
C ILE A 74 7.23 18.27 3.68
N ILE A 75 7.80 18.15 4.89
CA ILE A 75 8.45 16.91 5.34
C ILE A 75 7.42 15.78 5.40
N GLY A 76 6.25 16.04 5.99
CA GLY A 76 5.19 15.07 6.13
C GLY A 76 4.65 14.57 4.79
N THR A 77 4.45 15.50 3.84
CA THR A 77 4.02 15.18 2.46
C THR A 77 5.10 14.41 1.70
N SER A 78 6.38 14.75 1.89
CA SER A 78 7.49 14.00 1.29
C SER A 78 7.54 12.56 1.80
N ALA A 79 7.28 12.34 3.11
CA ALA A 79 7.19 11.01 3.67
C ALA A 79 5.98 10.23 3.15
N ASN A 80 4.82 10.89 2.95
CA ASN A 80 3.66 10.28 2.28
C ASN A 80 3.99 9.83 0.86
N LEU A 81 4.75 10.64 0.11
CA LEU A 81 5.19 10.29 -1.24
C LEU A 81 6.12 9.06 -1.22
N VAL A 82 7.07 9.01 -0.29
CA VAL A 82 7.95 7.83 -0.12
C VAL A 82 7.14 6.60 0.25
N PHE A 83 6.15 6.71 1.14
CA PHE A 83 5.25 5.62 1.50
C PHE A 83 4.46 5.10 0.28
N ALA A 84 3.96 6.00 -0.57
CA ALA A 84 3.20 5.62 -1.78
C ALA A 84 4.05 4.79 -2.78
N TYR A 85 5.36 5.01 -2.81
CA TYR A 85 6.31 4.28 -3.66
C TYR A 85 7.03 3.14 -2.95
N ASN A 86 6.40 2.53 -1.94
CA ASN A 86 7.00 1.42 -1.21
C ASN A 86 7.42 0.25 -2.15
N THR A 87 8.63 -0.28 -1.91
CA THR A 87 9.27 -1.34 -2.70
C THR A 87 9.36 -2.70 -1.99
N ASP A 88 8.71 -2.87 -0.82
CA ASP A 88 8.83 -4.06 0.04
C ASP A 88 8.55 -5.41 -0.67
N MET A 89 7.69 -5.41 -1.69
CA MET A 89 7.35 -6.63 -2.45
C MET A 89 8.30 -6.93 -3.61
N LEU A 90 9.20 -6.00 -3.97
CA LEU A 90 10.10 -6.14 -5.12
C LEU A 90 10.92 -7.45 -5.09
N PRO A 91 11.55 -7.85 -3.96
CA PRO A 91 12.33 -9.10 -3.92
C PRO A 91 11.47 -10.35 -4.15
N LYS A 92 10.21 -10.33 -3.73
CA LYS A 92 9.29 -11.46 -3.91
C LYS A 92 8.83 -11.56 -5.37
N ILE A 93 8.57 -10.43 -6.01
CA ILE A 93 8.28 -10.40 -7.45
C ILE A 93 9.50 -10.89 -8.24
N GLN A 94 10.73 -10.45 -7.89
CA GLN A 94 11.96 -10.91 -8.54
C GLN A 94 12.13 -12.44 -8.52
N LYS A 95 11.75 -13.11 -7.42
CA LYS A 95 11.80 -14.57 -7.31
C LYS A 95 10.80 -15.30 -8.22
N THR A 96 9.75 -14.63 -8.68
CA THR A 96 8.68 -15.23 -9.50
C THR A 96 8.82 -14.97 -11.01
N ILE A 97 9.63 -13.99 -11.41
CA ILE A 97 9.81 -13.62 -12.81
C ILE A 97 10.58 -14.70 -13.58
N LYS A 98 10.13 -15.01 -14.80
CA LYS A 98 10.84 -15.93 -15.70
C LYS A 98 12.22 -15.36 -16.08
N GLN A 99 13.22 -16.24 -16.17
CA GLN A 99 14.54 -15.86 -16.65
C GLN A 99 14.48 -15.28 -18.06
N PRO A 100 15.29 -14.26 -18.41
CA PRO A 100 16.30 -13.57 -17.59
C PRO A 100 15.69 -12.56 -16.60
N VAL A 101 15.90 -12.81 -15.30
CA VAL A 101 15.22 -12.08 -14.20
C VAL A 101 15.52 -10.58 -14.23
N VAL A 102 16.79 -10.19 -14.34
CA VAL A 102 17.21 -8.77 -14.30
C VAL A 102 16.58 -7.98 -15.44
N LYS A 103 16.68 -8.48 -16.68
CA LYS A 103 16.15 -7.79 -17.87
C LYS A 103 14.63 -7.65 -17.82
N ASN A 104 13.94 -8.73 -17.43
CA ASN A 104 12.48 -8.72 -17.35
C ASN A 104 11.97 -7.84 -16.20
N MET A 105 12.67 -7.85 -15.06
CA MET A 105 12.36 -6.97 -13.92
C MET A 105 12.58 -5.49 -14.29
N MET A 106 13.68 -5.14 -14.96
CA MET A 106 13.91 -3.76 -15.40
C MET A 106 12.83 -3.27 -16.37
N LYS A 107 12.40 -4.10 -17.33
CA LYS A 107 11.28 -3.74 -18.22
C LYS A 107 10.00 -3.48 -17.45
N ALA A 108 9.67 -4.32 -16.47
CA ALA A 108 8.49 -4.15 -15.63
C ALA A 108 8.57 -2.86 -14.80
N LEU A 109 9.75 -2.55 -14.23
CA LEU A 109 10.01 -1.32 -13.51
C LEU A 109 9.84 -0.09 -14.41
N TYR A 110 10.45 -0.08 -15.59
CA TYR A 110 10.28 1.02 -16.54
C TYR A 110 8.81 1.22 -16.91
N PHE A 111 8.07 0.14 -17.21
CA PHE A 111 6.65 0.23 -17.49
C PHE A 111 5.85 0.81 -16.30
N GLN A 112 6.11 0.33 -15.08
CA GLN A 112 5.42 0.79 -13.87
C GLN A 112 5.66 2.29 -13.62
N PHE A 113 6.90 2.75 -13.72
CA PHE A 113 7.26 4.16 -13.45
C PHE A 113 6.99 5.12 -14.62
N THR A 114 6.59 4.62 -15.78
CA THR A 114 6.21 5.45 -16.94
C THR A 114 4.71 5.44 -17.17
N VAL A 115 4.14 4.27 -17.48
CA VAL A 115 2.73 4.10 -17.81
C VAL A 115 1.91 3.74 -16.58
N GLY A 116 2.43 2.86 -15.72
CA GLY A 116 1.70 2.36 -14.55
C GLY A 116 1.35 3.44 -13.52
N VAL A 117 2.14 4.51 -13.46
CA VAL A 117 1.93 5.64 -12.53
C VAL A 117 0.89 6.65 -13.02
N LEU A 118 0.57 6.67 -14.32
CA LEU A 118 -0.32 7.67 -14.90
C LEU A 118 -1.70 7.72 -14.23
N PRO A 119 -2.38 6.61 -13.94
CA PRO A 119 -3.70 6.66 -13.31
C PRO A 119 -3.65 7.31 -11.92
N LEU A 120 -2.58 7.08 -11.16
CA LEU A 120 -2.37 7.72 -9.86
C LEU A 120 -2.23 9.24 -10.03
N TYR A 121 -1.37 9.68 -10.93
CA TYR A 121 -1.17 11.12 -11.20
C TYR A 121 -2.42 11.80 -11.75
N LEU A 122 -3.16 11.14 -12.64
CA LEU A 122 -4.41 11.68 -13.19
C LEU A 122 -5.44 11.94 -12.09
N VAL A 123 -5.66 10.97 -11.20
CA VAL A 123 -6.58 11.15 -10.08
C VAL A 123 -6.08 12.24 -9.13
N THR A 124 -4.80 12.21 -8.73
CA THR A 124 -4.24 13.19 -7.79
C THR A 124 -4.32 14.62 -8.32
N PHE A 125 -3.98 14.85 -9.59
CA PHE A 125 -4.01 16.19 -10.17
C PHE A 125 -5.42 16.71 -10.38
N ILE A 126 -6.35 15.87 -10.86
CA ILE A 126 -7.75 16.29 -11.01
C ILE A 126 -8.39 16.55 -9.65
N ASP A 127 -8.10 15.74 -8.64
CA ASP A 127 -8.64 15.92 -7.29
C ASP A 127 -8.15 17.23 -6.67
N TYR A 128 -6.84 17.48 -6.73
CA TYR A 128 -6.27 18.73 -6.23
C TYR A 128 -6.75 19.94 -7.03
N TRP A 129 -6.94 19.82 -8.34
CA TRP A 129 -7.54 20.89 -9.15
C TRP A 129 -9.00 21.18 -8.75
N ALA A 130 -9.78 20.13 -8.48
CA ALA A 130 -11.20 20.23 -8.14
C ALA A 130 -11.48 20.75 -6.72
N TYR A 131 -10.63 20.42 -5.74
CA TYR A 131 -10.87 20.76 -4.33
C TYR A 131 -9.83 21.70 -3.71
N GLY A 132 -8.67 21.87 -4.37
CA GLY A 132 -7.58 22.73 -3.91
C GLY A 132 -7.19 22.45 -2.47
N ASN A 133 -7.16 23.51 -1.67
CA ASN A 133 -6.78 23.48 -0.27
C ASN A 133 -7.77 22.73 0.64
N SER A 134 -8.99 22.45 0.18
CA SER A 134 -10.01 21.72 0.95
C SER A 134 -9.89 20.19 0.81
N THR A 135 -8.81 19.70 0.19
CA THR A 135 -8.60 18.27 -0.06
C THR A 135 -8.29 17.53 1.24
N SER A 136 -9.18 16.63 1.67
CA SER A 136 -8.90 15.71 2.78
C SER A 136 -8.00 14.53 2.36
N ALA A 137 -7.35 13.89 3.34
CA ALA A 137 -6.47 12.74 3.12
C ALA A 137 -7.17 11.52 2.50
N TYR A 138 -8.50 11.41 2.63
CA TYR A 138 -9.28 10.36 1.99
C TYR A 138 -10.18 10.95 0.91
N LEU A 139 -9.80 10.73 -0.34
CA LEU A 139 -10.39 11.37 -1.53
C LEU A 139 -11.93 11.35 -1.54
N LEU A 140 -12.55 10.19 -1.27
CA LEU A 140 -14.01 10.05 -1.35
C LEU A 140 -14.78 10.90 -0.33
N ASN A 141 -14.12 11.48 0.68
CA ASN A 141 -14.76 12.42 1.59
C ASN A 141 -15.00 13.80 0.96
N ASN A 142 -14.18 14.20 -0.01
CA ASN A 142 -14.30 15.51 -0.69
C ASN A 142 -15.38 15.48 -1.77
N VAL A 143 -15.69 14.29 -2.28
CA VAL A 143 -16.51 14.11 -3.46
C VAL A 143 -18.01 14.22 -3.19
N ASN A 144 -18.66 15.04 -4.01
CA ASN A 144 -20.11 15.21 -4.07
C ASN A 144 -20.70 14.30 -5.15
N GLY A 145 -21.72 13.53 -4.78
CA GLY A 145 -22.31 12.59 -5.74
C GLY A 145 -23.32 11.65 -5.10
N PRO A 146 -23.98 10.83 -5.94
CA PRO A 146 -24.96 9.87 -5.47
C PRO A 146 -24.34 8.91 -4.46
N VAL A 147 -25.05 8.67 -3.36
CA VAL A 147 -24.57 7.83 -2.25
C VAL A 147 -24.21 6.42 -2.73
N TRP A 148 -24.93 5.89 -3.72
CA TRP A 148 -24.66 4.55 -4.27
C TRP A 148 -23.30 4.48 -4.98
N VAL A 149 -22.87 5.52 -5.70
CA VAL A 149 -21.57 5.55 -6.39
C VAL A 149 -20.44 5.55 -5.37
N LYS A 150 -20.56 6.39 -4.33
CA LYS A 150 -19.62 6.41 -3.22
C LYS A 150 -19.58 5.09 -2.47
N ALA A 151 -20.72 4.44 -2.29
CA ALA A 151 -20.79 3.11 -1.68
C ALA A 151 -20.03 2.07 -2.51
N VAL A 152 -20.24 2.04 -3.83
CA VAL A 152 -19.52 1.14 -4.73
C VAL A 152 -18.00 1.37 -4.66
N ALA A 153 -17.56 2.64 -4.71
CA ALA A 153 -16.13 2.97 -4.62
C ALA A 153 -15.51 2.52 -3.28
N ASN A 154 -16.21 2.75 -2.16
CA ASN A 154 -15.75 2.28 -0.86
C ASN A 154 -15.71 0.74 -0.79
N ILE A 155 -16.68 0.03 -1.37
CA ILE A 155 -16.70 -1.44 -1.41
C ILE A 155 -15.53 -1.96 -2.26
N THR A 156 -15.26 -1.38 -3.42
CA THR A 156 -14.14 -1.81 -4.27
C THR A 156 -12.80 -1.55 -3.59
N ALA A 157 -12.62 -0.38 -2.94
CA ALA A 157 -11.42 -0.06 -2.17
C ALA A 157 -11.25 -1.00 -0.97
N PHE A 158 -12.34 -1.32 -0.28
CA PHE A 158 -12.34 -2.25 0.85
C PHE A 158 -11.91 -3.66 0.42
N LEU A 159 -12.54 -4.23 -0.62
CA LEU A 159 -12.20 -5.56 -1.12
C LEU A 159 -10.76 -5.62 -1.65
N GLN A 160 -10.32 -4.58 -2.35
CA GLN A 160 -8.94 -4.45 -2.80
C GLN A 160 -7.96 -4.41 -1.62
N SER A 161 -8.29 -3.67 -0.55
CA SER A 161 -7.46 -3.56 0.65
C SER A 161 -7.32 -4.89 1.39
N VAL A 162 -8.38 -5.70 1.44
CA VAL A 162 -8.35 -7.06 2.01
C VAL A 162 -7.33 -7.92 1.27
N ILE A 163 -7.36 -7.88 -0.07
CA ILE A 163 -6.42 -8.63 -0.90
C ILE A 163 -5.00 -8.10 -0.67
N ALA A 164 -4.80 -6.78 -0.77
CA ALA A 164 -3.49 -6.15 -0.58
C ALA A 164 -2.87 -6.50 0.77
N LEU A 165 -3.63 -6.38 1.87
CA LEU A 165 -3.16 -6.74 3.21
C LEU A 165 -2.65 -8.19 3.25
N HIS A 166 -3.34 -9.12 2.61
CA HIS A 166 -2.91 -10.51 2.56
C HIS A 166 -1.61 -10.70 1.78
N ILE A 167 -1.45 -10.00 0.65
CA ILE A 167 -0.22 -10.04 -0.16
C ILE A 167 0.96 -9.48 0.65
N PHE A 168 0.77 -8.32 1.27
CA PHE A 168 1.81 -7.66 2.07
C PHE A 168 2.15 -8.43 3.35
N ALA A 169 1.19 -9.13 3.95
CA ALA A 169 1.44 -9.98 5.12
C ALA A 169 2.09 -11.33 4.76
N SER A 170 2.06 -11.74 3.48
CA SER A 170 2.56 -13.05 3.05
C SER A 170 4.05 -13.33 3.37
N PRO A 171 5.01 -12.38 3.24
CA PRO A 171 6.39 -12.64 3.60
C PRO A 171 6.58 -12.77 5.11
N MET A 172 5.79 -12.03 5.90
CA MET A 172 5.81 -12.14 7.35
C MET A 172 5.34 -13.53 7.80
N TYR A 173 4.27 -14.05 7.18
CA TYR A 173 3.80 -15.40 7.45
C TYR A 173 4.86 -16.45 7.09
N GLU A 174 5.53 -16.29 5.96
CA GLU A 174 6.60 -17.19 5.51
C GLU A 174 7.83 -17.15 6.44
N TYR A 175 8.21 -15.95 6.91
CA TYR A 175 9.27 -15.77 7.89
C TYR A 175 8.94 -16.43 9.23
N MET A 176 7.71 -16.25 9.73
CA MET A 176 7.26 -16.89 10.97
C MET A 176 7.20 -18.41 10.84
N ASP A 177 6.63 -18.93 9.75
CA ASP A 177 6.56 -20.37 9.49
C ASP A 177 7.98 -20.99 9.47
N THR A 178 8.95 -20.29 8.87
CA THR A 178 10.36 -20.73 8.83
C THR A 178 11.04 -20.66 10.20
N LYS A 179 10.87 -19.55 10.93
CA LYS A 179 11.49 -19.34 12.24
C LYS A 179 11.02 -20.33 13.30
N TYR A 180 9.74 -20.70 13.27
CA TYR A 180 9.15 -21.67 14.18
C TYR A 180 9.22 -23.12 13.67
N GLY A 181 9.97 -23.38 12.60
CA GLY A 181 10.29 -24.73 12.12
C GLY A 181 9.08 -25.52 11.60
N ILE A 182 8.06 -24.85 11.08
CA ILE A 182 6.86 -25.51 10.58
C ILE A 182 7.11 -25.99 9.15
N THR A 183 7.68 -27.17 9.04
CA THR A 183 7.85 -27.88 7.76
C THR A 183 6.77 -28.97 7.65
N GLY A 184 5.87 -28.85 6.67
CA GLY A 184 4.85 -29.85 6.39
C GLY A 184 3.60 -29.35 5.66
N SER A 185 2.67 -30.27 5.37
CA SER A 185 1.39 -29.99 4.69
C SER A 185 0.62 -28.85 5.37
N ALA A 186 0.12 -27.92 4.55
CA ALA A 186 -0.67 -26.76 4.97
C ALA A 186 -1.95 -27.12 5.75
N LEU A 187 -2.39 -28.39 5.70
CA LEU A 187 -3.66 -28.86 6.28
C LEU A 187 -3.50 -29.73 7.55
N LYS A 188 -2.29 -29.91 8.10
CA LYS A 188 -2.16 -30.57 9.41
C LYS A 188 -2.79 -29.69 10.49
N ILE A 189 -3.69 -30.26 11.31
CA ILE A 189 -4.47 -29.55 12.35
C ILE A 189 -3.58 -28.72 13.29
N LYS A 190 -2.39 -29.24 13.66
CA LYS A 190 -1.40 -28.52 14.48
C LYS A 190 -0.83 -27.28 13.78
N ASN A 191 -0.56 -27.37 12.47
CA ASN A 191 -0.09 -26.26 11.64
C ASN A 191 -1.22 -25.26 11.37
N LEU A 192 -2.46 -25.74 11.23
CA LEU A 192 -3.66 -24.92 11.03
C LEU A 192 -3.97 -24.09 12.29
N SER A 193 -3.92 -24.70 13.47
CA SER A 193 -4.13 -24.00 14.75
C SER A 193 -3.04 -22.96 15.01
N PHE A 194 -1.78 -23.26 14.69
CA PHE A 194 -0.68 -22.31 14.83
C PHE A 194 -0.79 -21.14 13.85
N ARG A 195 -1.17 -21.42 12.59
CA ARG A 195 -1.46 -20.38 11.59
C ARG A 195 -2.64 -19.51 12.01
N PHE A 196 -3.70 -20.11 12.55
CA PHE A 196 -4.85 -19.36 13.08
C PHE A 196 -4.43 -18.45 14.23
N LEU A 197 -3.62 -18.95 15.17
CA LEU A 197 -3.15 -18.18 16.32
C LEU A 197 -2.22 -17.03 15.91
N LEU A 198 -1.22 -17.31 15.07
CA LEU A 198 -0.25 -16.30 14.64
C LEU A 198 -0.84 -15.29 13.65
N ARG A 199 -1.53 -15.76 12.60
CA ARG A 199 -2.12 -14.87 11.59
C ARG A 199 -3.29 -14.11 12.19
N GLY A 200 -4.13 -14.78 12.98
CA GLY A 200 -5.23 -14.16 13.71
C GLY A 200 -4.73 -13.16 14.75
N GLY A 201 -3.68 -13.48 15.51
CA GLY A 201 -3.05 -12.55 16.45
C GLY A 201 -2.47 -11.32 15.76
N TYR A 202 -1.75 -11.51 14.65
CA TYR A 202 -1.22 -10.43 13.83
C TYR A 202 -2.33 -9.52 13.27
N LEU A 203 -3.39 -10.11 12.70
CA LEU A 203 -4.53 -9.37 12.17
C LEU A 203 -5.32 -8.65 13.27
N THR A 204 -5.48 -9.26 14.44
CA THR A 204 -6.12 -8.65 15.61
C THR A 204 -5.32 -7.46 16.10
N PHE A 205 -3.99 -7.58 16.19
CA PHE A 205 -3.11 -6.47 16.57
C PHE A 205 -3.20 -5.32 15.55
N ASN A 206 -3.11 -5.62 14.25
CA ASN A 206 -3.27 -4.60 13.21
C ASN A 206 -4.64 -3.91 13.27
N THR A 207 -5.72 -4.67 13.49
CA THR A 207 -7.08 -4.12 13.63
C THR A 207 -7.20 -3.23 14.86
N PHE A 208 -6.57 -3.63 15.97
CA PHE A 208 -6.54 -2.85 17.20
C PHE A 208 -5.76 -1.53 17.02
N VAL A 209 -4.56 -1.58 16.43
CA VAL A 209 -3.77 -0.38 16.13
C VAL A 209 -4.52 0.55 15.17
N SER A 210 -5.18 0.01 14.15
CA SER A 210 -6.01 0.78 13.21
C SER A 210 -7.22 1.44 13.90
N ALA A 211 -7.80 0.79 14.91
CA ALA A 211 -8.87 1.39 15.72
C ALA A 211 -8.37 2.53 16.62
N LEU A 212 -7.11 2.48 17.07
CA LEU A 212 -6.49 3.53 17.88
C LEU A 212 -6.01 4.74 17.05
N LEU A 213 -5.50 4.49 15.84
CA LEU A 213 -4.86 5.48 14.97
C LEU A 213 -5.69 5.65 13.68
N SER A 214 -6.80 6.38 13.76
CA SER A 214 -7.72 6.56 12.62
C SER A 214 -7.40 7.76 11.71
N PHE A 215 -6.19 8.31 11.81
CA PHE A 215 -5.71 9.41 10.97
C PHE A 215 -4.83 8.88 9.82
N LEU A 216 -5.42 8.76 8.64
CA LEU A 216 -4.78 8.12 7.49
C LEU A 216 -3.52 8.87 7.01
N GLY A 217 -3.58 10.21 6.93
CA GLY A 217 -2.48 11.04 6.46
C GLY A 217 -1.24 10.97 7.34
N ASP A 218 -1.38 11.22 8.65
CA ASP A 218 -0.21 11.24 9.54
C ASP A 218 0.34 9.82 9.78
N PHE A 219 -0.51 8.79 9.73
CA PHE A 219 -0.06 7.40 9.82
C PHE A 219 0.80 6.99 8.60
N MET A 220 0.39 7.39 7.40
CA MET A 220 1.19 7.20 6.18
C MET A 220 2.53 7.94 6.27
N SER A 221 2.50 9.16 6.80
CA SER A 221 3.70 10.00 6.92
C SER A 221 4.70 9.39 7.90
N LEU A 222 4.22 8.97 9.07
CA LEU A 222 5.01 8.28 10.08
C LEU A 222 5.61 6.97 9.56
N THR A 223 4.80 6.14 8.89
CA THR A 223 5.25 4.86 8.34
C THR A 223 6.23 5.06 7.17
N GLY A 224 6.00 6.09 6.35
CA GLY A 224 6.92 6.51 5.30
C GLY A 224 8.28 6.90 5.85
N ALA A 225 8.30 7.73 6.90
CA ALA A 225 9.51 8.23 7.52
C ALA A 225 10.30 7.16 8.30
N ILE A 226 9.62 6.34 9.10
CA ILE A 226 10.28 5.38 10.01
C ILE A 226 10.61 4.06 9.30
N SER A 227 9.74 3.57 8.43
CA SER A 227 9.89 2.25 7.81
C SER A 227 10.41 2.36 6.38
N THR A 228 9.64 3.04 5.52
CA THR A 228 9.88 2.98 4.07
C THR A 228 11.18 3.69 3.68
N PHE A 229 11.46 4.85 4.28
CA PHE A 229 12.65 5.64 3.98
C PHE A 229 13.96 4.92 4.34
N PRO A 230 14.17 4.39 5.58
CA PRO A 230 15.38 3.65 5.90
C PRO A 230 15.53 2.37 5.07
N LEU A 231 14.45 1.63 4.84
CA LEU A 231 14.51 0.39 4.05
C LEU A 231 14.87 0.66 2.58
N THR A 232 14.29 1.69 1.98
CA THR A 232 14.47 1.98 0.55
C THR A 232 15.76 2.72 0.27
N PHE A 233 16.12 3.72 1.09
CA PHE A 233 17.27 4.58 0.81
C PHE A 233 18.51 4.19 1.60
N VAL A 234 18.41 3.84 2.88
CA VAL A 234 19.59 3.54 3.69
C VAL A 234 20.06 2.12 3.47
N LEU A 235 19.17 1.14 3.65
CA LEU A 235 19.51 -0.27 3.57
C LEU A 235 19.89 -0.70 2.15
N ALA A 236 19.15 -0.27 1.12
CA ALA A 236 19.46 -0.63 -0.27
C ALA A 236 20.82 -0.09 -0.71
N ASN A 237 21.15 1.17 -0.36
CA ASN A 237 22.46 1.74 -0.66
C ASN A 237 23.58 1.04 0.12
N HIS A 238 23.36 0.73 1.40
CA HIS A 238 24.30 -0.04 2.19
C HIS A 238 24.57 -1.42 1.58
N MET A 239 23.52 -2.16 1.20
CA MET A 239 23.64 -3.46 0.52
C MET A 239 24.41 -3.35 -0.79
N TYR A 240 24.15 -2.31 -1.60
CA TYR A 240 24.89 -2.06 -2.85
C TYR A 240 26.37 -1.81 -2.59
N LEU A 241 26.72 -0.98 -1.60
CA LEU A 241 28.10 -0.68 -1.23
C LEU A 241 28.83 -1.92 -0.70
N THR A 242 28.19 -2.72 0.17
CA THR A 242 28.76 -3.98 0.67
C THR A 242 28.99 -4.99 -0.47
N ALA A 243 28.02 -5.17 -1.36
CA ALA A 243 28.14 -6.09 -2.49
C ALA A 243 29.21 -5.66 -3.53
N LYS A 244 29.46 -4.35 -3.65
CA LYS A 244 30.48 -3.81 -4.56
C LYS A 244 31.88 -3.84 -3.94
N LYS A 245 32.00 -3.76 -2.61
CA LYS A 245 33.28 -3.88 -1.89
C LYS A 245 34.03 -5.17 -2.24
N ASP A 246 33.32 -6.29 -2.38
CA ASP A 246 33.91 -7.58 -2.78
C ASP A 246 34.38 -7.65 -4.24
N LYS A 247 33.98 -6.69 -5.09
CA LYS A 247 34.38 -6.60 -6.51
C LYS A 247 35.38 -5.49 -6.79
N GLN A 248 35.75 -4.69 -5.79
CA GLN A 248 36.77 -3.66 -5.95
C GLN A 248 38.16 -4.29 -5.79
N SER A 249 38.91 -4.29 -6.89
CA SER A 249 40.38 -4.42 -6.85
C SER A 249 40.95 -3.39 -5.87
N SER A 250 42.00 -3.78 -5.14
CA SER A 250 42.68 -3.09 -4.04
C SER A 250 43.14 -1.64 -4.32
N MET A 251 42.87 -1.10 -5.51
CA MET A 251 43.20 0.27 -5.93
C MET A 251 42.11 1.31 -5.61
N GLN A 252 40.91 0.91 -5.17
CA GLN A 252 39.82 1.85 -4.84
C GLN A 252 39.52 1.98 -3.34
N GLN A 253 40.39 1.48 -2.47
CA GLN A 253 40.23 1.54 -1.01
C GLN A 253 41.04 2.66 -0.34
N LEU A 254 41.41 3.72 -1.08
CA LEU A 254 42.12 4.88 -0.55
C LEU A 254 41.17 6.07 -0.38
#